data_AF-A0A4R9A0D7-F1
#
_entry.id   AF-A0A4R9A0D7-F1
#
_cell.length_a   1.000
_cell.length_b   1.000
_cell.length_c   1.000
_cell.angle_alpha   90.00
_cell.angle_beta   90.00
_cell.angle_gamma   90.00
#
_symmetry.space_group_name_H-M   'P 1'
#
loop_
_entity.id
_entity.type
_entity.pdbx_description
1 polymer ?
#
loop_
_entity_poly.entity_id
_entity_poly.type
_entity_poly.pdbx_seq_one_letter_code
_entity_poly.pdbx_strand_id
1 'polypeptide(L)'
;MLTALIQGVRDPAVLAEFAQRRMRSKIPELVEALTGRFTEHHAYLAQLHLDQIDARTLAIESLTARIDLAMKPYESVRDALVTVPGVSTLVADVLIAETGADMTVFPDAGHLASWAGVCPGSNESAGRVKSSKTMAGNKYLKAALGIAALAASHSGE
;
A
#
# COMPACT_ATOMS: atom_id res chain seq x y z
N MET A 1 1.77 12.15 -22.29
CA MET A 1 0.80 11.80 -23.34
C MET A 1 -0.62 12.29 -23.01
N LEU A 2 -1.25 11.85 -21.91
CA LEU A 2 -2.61 12.30 -21.55
C LEU A 2 -2.77 13.83 -21.47
N THR A 3 -1.80 14.53 -20.87
CA THR A 3 -1.77 16.00 -20.85
C THR A 3 -1.78 16.60 -22.26
N ALA A 4 -1.02 16.03 -23.21
CA ALA A 4 -0.99 16.51 -24.58
C ALA A 4 -2.32 16.27 -25.31
N LEU A 5 -2.97 15.12 -25.06
CA LEU A 5 -4.32 14.85 -25.54
C LEU A 5 -5.34 15.86 -24.98
N ILE A 6 -5.25 16.19 -23.69
CA ILE A 6 -6.14 17.18 -23.08
C ILE A 6 -5.91 18.57 -23.69
N GLN A 7 -4.64 18.94 -23.92
CA GLN A 7 -4.23 20.21 -24.53
C GLN A 7 -4.52 20.32 -26.05
N GLY A 8 -5.18 19.32 -26.65
CA GLY A 8 -5.61 19.41 -28.05
C GLY A 8 -4.64 18.80 -29.07
N VAL A 9 -3.53 18.18 -28.65
CA VAL A 9 -2.64 17.48 -29.58
C VAL A 9 -3.33 16.23 -30.13
N ARG A 10 -3.39 16.09 -31.44
CA ARG A 10 -4.08 14.97 -32.13
C ARG A 10 -3.20 14.19 -33.09
N ASP A 11 -2.00 14.68 -33.41
CA ASP A 11 -1.06 13.97 -34.27
C ASP A 11 -0.56 12.70 -33.53
N PRO A 12 -0.87 11.49 -34.03
CA PRO A 12 -0.47 10.23 -33.42
C PRO A 12 1.06 10.07 -33.31
N ALA A 13 1.83 10.59 -34.27
CA ALA A 13 3.29 10.52 -34.25
C ALA A 13 3.85 11.39 -33.12
N VAL A 14 3.32 12.61 -32.96
CA VAL A 14 3.71 13.52 -31.86
C VAL A 14 3.32 12.93 -30.50
N LEU A 15 2.12 12.33 -30.40
CA LEU A 15 1.65 11.72 -29.16
C LEU A 15 2.46 10.49 -28.75
N ALA A 16 2.87 9.66 -29.71
CA ALA A 16 3.66 8.45 -29.44
C ALA A 16 5.06 8.77 -28.89
N GLU A 17 5.63 9.93 -29.21
CA GLU A 17 6.92 10.37 -28.64
C GLU A 17 6.89 10.59 -27.12
N PHE A 18 5.70 10.83 -26.55
CA PHE A 18 5.53 10.90 -25.09
C PHE A 18 5.57 9.52 -24.40
N ALA A 19 5.81 8.43 -25.13
CA ALA A 19 5.96 7.09 -24.58
C ALA A 19 7.16 7.02 -23.61
N GLN A 20 6.97 6.31 -22.50
CA GLN A 20 7.99 6.14 -21.46
C GLN A 20 8.44 4.69 -21.32
N ARG A 21 9.72 4.50 -20.98
CA ARG A 21 10.34 3.20 -20.66
C ARG A 21 10.06 2.16 -21.76
N ARG A 22 9.57 0.97 -21.39
CA ARG A 22 9.24 -0.15 -22.29
C ARG A 22 8.21 0.19 -23.36
N MET A 23 7.50 1.31 -23.22
CA MET A 23 6.54 1.77 -24.22
C MET A 23 7.23 2.43 -25.43
N ARG A 24 8.48 2.90 -25.29
CA ARG A 24 9.24 3.51 -26.41
C ARG A 24 9.57 2.51 -27.51
N SER A 25 9.79 1.24 -27.18
CA SER A 25 10.00 0.21 -28.20
C SER A 25 8.72 -0.14 -28.97
N LYS A 26 7.56 0.37 -28.53
CA LYS A 26 6.24 0.12 -29.13
C LYS A 26 5.65 1.36 -29.80
N ILE A 27 6.50 2.30 -30.21
CA ILE A 27 6.05 3.54 -30.87
C ILE A 27 5.24 3.25 -32.14
N PRO A 28 5.63 2.32 -33.04
CA PRO A 28 4.82 2.01 -34.22
C PRO A 28 3.39 1.59 -33.87
N GLU A 29 3.23 0.71 -32.89
CA GLU A 29 1.93 0.23 -32.42
C GLU A 29 1.14 1.31 -31.68
N LEU A 30 1.83 2.22 -30.98
CA LEU A 30 1.19 3.39 -30.36
C LEU A 30 0.65 4.36 -31.40
N VAL A 31 1.40 4.63 -32.48
CA VAL A 31 0.93 5.48 -33.58
C VAL A 31 -0.36 4.91 -34.15
N GLU A 32 -0.42 3.60 -34.41
CA GLU A 32 -1.65 2.93 -34.84
C GLU A 32 -2.76 3.07 -33.79
N ALA A 33 -2.49 2.76 -32.53
CA ALA A 33 -3.50 2.83 -31.46
C ALA A 33 -4.05 4.25 -31.21
N LEU A 34 -3.26 5.27 -31.51
CA LEU A 34 -3.62 6.69 -31.35
C LEU A 34 -4.36 7.25 -32.57
N THR A 35 -4.54 6.46 -33.64
CA THR A 35 -5.48 6.79 -34.73
C THR A 35 -6.92 6.54 -34.28
N GLY A 36 -7.47 7.46 -33.48
CA GLY A 36 -8.82 7.35 -32.92
C GLY A 36 -9.49 8.70 -32.69
N ARG A 37 -10.76 8.68 -32.25
CA ARG A 37 -11.54 9.90 -31.98
C ARG A 37 -11.41 10.33 -30.52
N PHE A 38 -10.32 11.02 -30.19
CA PHE A 38 -10.22 11.74 -28.92
C PHE A 38 -10.84 13.15 -29.06
N THR A 39 -12.04 13.33 -28.51
CA THR A 39 -12.82 14.57 -28.62
C THR A 39 -12.56 15.50 -27.45
N GLU A 40 -13.07 16.73 -27.52
CA GLU A 40 -13.07 17.67 -26.39
C GLU A 40 -13.81 17.10 -25.16
N HIS A 41 -14.87 16.32 -25.37
CA HIS A 41 -15.57 15.66 -24.26
C HIS A 41 -14.68 14.64 -23.55
N HIS A 42 -13.88 13.85 -24.30
CA HIS A 42 -12.90 12.94 -23.71
C HIS A 42 -11.79 13.70 -22.97
N ALA A 43 -11.33 14.84 -23.52
CA ALA A 43 -10.38 15.72 -22.86
C ALA A 43 -10.91 16.22 -21.50
N TYR A 44 -12.17 16.65 -21.46
CA TYR A 44 -12.84 17.10 -20.24
C TYR A 44 -12.90 15.99 -19.17
N LEU A 45 -13.35 14.78 -19.54
CA LEU A 45 -13.42 13.65 -18.60
C LEU A 45 -12.04 13.23 -18.10
N ALA A 46 -11.03 13.22 -18.98
CA ALA A 46 -9.66 12.89 -18.61
C ALA A 46 -9.08 13.93 -17.63
N GLN A 47 -9.31 15.22 -17.87
CA GLN A 47 -8.89 16.29 -16.95
C GLN A 47 -9.56 16.14 -15.59
N LEU A 48 -10.89 15.91 -15.55
CA LEU A 48 -11.62 15.69 -14.29
C LEU A 48 -11.03 14.54 -13.45
N HIS A 49 -10.64 13.45 -14.10
CA HIS A 49 -10.01 12.32 -13.40
C HIS A 49 -8.58 12.61 -12.95
N LEU A 50 -7.79 13.35 -13.73
CA LEU A 50 -6.45 13.77 -13.32
C LEU A 50 -6.52 14.72 -12.11
N ASP A 51 -7.42 15.70 -12.13
CA ASP A 51 -7.64 16.62 -10.99
C ASP A 51 -8.00 15.84 -9.72
N GLN A 52 -8.82 14.79 -9.87
CA GLN A 52 -9.20 13.89 -8.79
C GLN A 52 -8.03 13.05 -8.25
N ILE A 53 -7.11 12.64 -9.11
CA ILE A 53 -5.89 11.94 -8.72
C ILE A 53 -4.99 12.90 -7.96
N ASP A 54 -4.76 14.10 -8.50
CA ASP A 54 -3.89 15.11 -7.91
C ASP A 54 -4.39 15.53 -6.52
N ALA A 55 -5.70 15.76 -6.36
CA ALA A 55 -6.30 16.06 -5.07
C ALA A 55 -6.11 14.92 -4.04
N ARG A 56 -6.18 13.66 -4.47
CA ARG A 56 -5.94 12.50 -3.59
C ARG A 56 -4.47 12.35 -3.24
N THR A 57 -3.57 12.60 -4.19
CA THR A 57 -2.12 12.60 -3.95
C THR A 57 -1.78 13.63 -2.88
N LEU A 58 -2.28 14.85 -3.00
CA LEU A 58 -2.07 15.91 -2.00
C LEU A 58 -2.66 15.54 -0.64
N ALA A 59 -3.84 14.92 -0.60
CA ALA A 59 -4.43 14.45 0.65
C ALA A 59 -3.59 13.36 1.31
N ILE A 60 -3.05 12.42 0.54
CA ILE A 60 -2.14 11.37 1.02
C ILE A 60 -0.88 12.02 1.60
N GLU A 61 -0.24 12.93 0.88
CA GLU A 61 0.98 13.63 1.35
C GLU A 61 0.72 14.39 2.66
N SER A 62 -0.39 15.11 2.76
CA SER A 62 -0.77 15.82 3.98
C SER A 62 -1.01 14.88 5.16
N LEU A 63 -1.65 13.73 4.92
CA LEU A 63 -1.89 12.72 5.96
C LEU A 63 -0.59 12.05 6.38
N THR A 64 0.29 11.70 5.45
CA THR A 64 1.61 11.14 5.72
C THR A 64 2.42 12.08 6.60
N ALA A 65 2.50 13.36 6.26
CA ALA A 65 3.21 14.35 7.08
C ALA A 65 2.63 14.46 8.50
N ARG A 66 1.31 14.35 8.65
CA ARG A 66 0.66 14.37 9.96
C ARG A 66 0.93 13.09 10.77
N ILE A 67 0.99 11.94 10.10
CA ILE A 67 1.38 10.66 10.73
C ILE A 67 2.82 10.75 11.21
N ASP A 68 3.74 11.27 10.41
CA ASP A 68 5.15 11.43 10.80
C ASP A 68 5.30 12.28 12.06
N LEU A 69 4.54 13.38 12.17
CA LEU A 69 4.50 14.21 13.38
C LEU A 69 3.92 13.43 14.58
N ALA A 70 2.85 12.66 14.38
CA ALA A 70 2.25 11.85 15.44
C ALA A 70 3.16 10.71 15.90
N MET A 71 4.05 10.22 15.02
CA MET A 71 5.01 9.15 15.32
C MET A 71 6.27 9.64 16.01
N LYS A 72 6.49 10.96 16.13
CA LYS A 72 7.68 11.53 16.79
C LYS A 72 7.94 11.00 18.21
N PRO A 73 6.92 10.84 19.09
CA PRO A 73 7.13 10.25 20.41
C PRO A 73 7.60 8.79 20.39
N TYR A 74 7.41 8.08 19.27
CA TYR A 74 7.70 6.66 19.10
C TYR A 74 8.88 6.41 18.16
N GLU A 75 9.66 7.44 17.82
CA GLU A 75 10.74 7.37 16.82
C GLU A 75 11.74 6.25 17.13
N SER A 76 12.17 6.10 18.39
CA SER A 76 13.07 5.01 18.78
C SER A 76 12.45 3.61 18.63
N VAL A 77 11.15 3.47 18.88
CA VAL A 77 10.43 2.19 18.71
C VAL A 77 10.28 1.87 17.23
N ARG A 78 9.92 2.88 16.43
CA ARG A 78 9.80 2.74 14.97
C ARG A 78 11.13 2.35 14.35
N ASP A 79 12.21 3.03 14.73
CA ASP A 79 13.54 2.76 14.22
C ASP A 79 13.99 1.34 14.58
N ALA A 80 13.72 0.88 15.81
CA ALA A 80 13.98 -0.50 16.21
C ALA A 80 13.17 -1.51 15.39
N LEU A 81 11.88 -1.27 15.17
CA LEU A 81 11.00 -2.15 14.39
C LEU A 81 11.46 -2.27 12.92
N VAL A 82 11.88 -1.17 12.30
CA VAL A 82 12.36 -1.16 10.91
C VAL A 82 13.64 -2.00 10.71
N THR A 83 14.38 -2.31 11.78
CA THR A 83 15.54 -3.23 11.69
C THR A 83 15.12 -4.69 11.48
N VAL A 84 13.87 -5.04 11.75
CA VAL A 84 13.36 -6.40 11.56
C VAL A 84 13.16 -6.67 10.07
N PRO A 85 13.73 -7.75 9.49
CA PRO A 85 13.54 -8.08 8.09
C PRO A 85 12.06 -8.13 7.70
N GLY A 86 11.73 -7.47 6.58
CA GLY A 86 10.35 -7.36 6.09
C GLY A 86 9.50 -6.25 6.73
N VAL A 87 9.96 -5.61 7.81
CA VAL A 87 9.25 -4.48 8.44
C VAL A 87 9.68 -3.17 7.80
N SER A 88 8.81 -2.57 6.99
CA SER A 88 8.99 -1.21 6.47
C SER A 88 8.54 -0.15 7.48
N THR A 89 8.86 1.12 7.25
CA THR A 89 8.39 2.25 8.07
C THR A 89 6.86 2.24 8.23
N LEU A 90 6.12 2.05 7.13
CA LEU A 90 4.66 1.97 7.18
C LEU A 90 4.17 0.79 8.03
N VAL A 91 4.82 -0.37 7.94
CA VAL A 91 4.46 -1.54 8.77
C VAL A 91 4.73 -1.23 10.24
N ALA A 92 5.88 -0.63 10.56
CA ALA A 92 6.23 -0.21 11.92
C ALA A 92 5.23 0.81 12.48
N ASP A 93 4.80 1.79 11.69
CA ASP A 93 3.79 2.78 12.08
C ASP A 93 2.44 2.10 12.41
N VAL A 94 2.03 1.10 11.63
CA VAL A 94 0.82 0.31 11.93
C VAL A 94 1.00 -0.52 13.19
N LEU A 95 2.15 -1.17 13.39
CA LEU A 95 2.44 -1.90 14.63
C LEU A 95 2.29 -0.99 15.86
N ILE A 96 2.87 0.22 15.80
CA ILE A 96 2.80 1.22 16.86
C ILE A 96 1.37 1.70 17.07
N ALA A 97 0.65 2.04 15.99
CA ALA A 97 -0.71 2.54 16.06
C ALA A 97 -1.69 1.52 16.67
N GLU A 98 -1.54 0.24 16.33
CA GLU A 98 -2.44 -0.81 16.81
C GLU A 98 -2.08 -1.30 18.23
N THR A 99 -0.80 -1.31 18.60
CA THR A 99 -0.35 -1.78 19.91
C THR A 99 -0.19 -0.68 20.96
N GLY A 100 -0.11 0.58 20.52
CA GLY A 100 0.23 1.72 21.38
C GLY A 100 1.70 1.81 21.77
N ALA A 101 2.56 0.92 21.25
CA ALA A 101 3.98 0.76 21.60
C ALA A 101 4.30 0.44 23.07
N ASP A 102 3.29 0.32 23.93
CA ASP A 102 3.44 -0.16 25.30
C ASP A 102 3.23 -1.69 25.33
N MET A 103 4.32 -2.44 25.45
CA MET A 103 4.24 -3.90 25.50
C MET A 103 3.83 -4.44 26.88
N THR A 104 3.75 -3.59 27.93
CA THR A 104 3.33 -4.03 29.27
C THR A 104 1.85 -4.41 29.35
N VAL A 105 1.05 -3.97 28.38
CA VAL A 105 -0.37 -4.33 28.25
C VAL A 105 -0.58 -5.79 27.87
N PHE A 106 0.47 -6.47 27.37
CA PHE A 106 0.45 -7.89 27.05
C PHE A 106 1.30 -8.67 28.06
N PRO A 107 0.79 -9.78 28.63
CA PRO A 107 1.58 -10.62 29.53
C PRO A 107 2.83 -11.22 28.88
N ASP A 108 2.72 -11.62 27.61
CA ASP A 108 3.83 -12.12 26.80
C ASP A 108 3.54 -11.94 25.29
N ALA A 109 4.52 -12.29 24.45
CA ALA A 109 4.40 -12.21 22.99
C ALA A 109 3.32 -13.15 22.42
N GLY A 110 3.00 -14.26 23.09
CA GLY A 110 1.93 -15.17 22.70
C GLY A 110 0.55 -14.53 22.83
N HIS A 111 0.36 -13.71 23.86
CA HIS A 111 -0.87 -12.93 24.04
C HIS A 111 -1.04 -11.88 22.95
N LEU A 112 0.04 -11.19 22.57
CA LEU A 112 0.03 -10.28 21.41
C LEU A 112 -0.31 -11.04 20.12
N ALA A 113 0.32 -12.18 19.86
CA ALA A 113 0.07 -12.99 18.67
C ALA A 113 -1.38 -13.54 18.61
N SER A 114 -1.93 -13.93 19.76
CA SER A 114 -3.32 -14.35 19.90
C SER A 114 -4.29 -13.19 19.66
N TRP A 115 -4.04 -12.02 20.26
CA TRP A 115 -4.84 -10.82 20.08
C TRP A 115 -4.82 -10.28 18.65
N ALA A 116 -3.64 -10.29 18.01
CA ALA A 116 -3.47 -9.98 16.60
C ALA A 116 -4.19 -10.99 15.67
N GLY A 117 -4.58 -12.17 16.19
CA GLY A 117 -5.25 -13.20 15.43
C GLY A 117 -4.33 -13.92 14.45
N VAL A 118 -3.02 -13.97 14.71
CA VAL A 118 -2.04 -14.72 13.90
C VAL A 118 -1.76 -16.11 14.47
N CYS A 119 -2.15 -16.37 15.72
CA CYS A 119 -2.08 -17.70 16.34
C CYS A 119 -3.30 -18.58 15.93
N PRO A 120 -3.11 -19.89 15.68
CA PRO A 120 -4.21 -20.84 15.50
C PRO A 120 -5.20 -20.81 16.67
N GLY A 121 -6.50 -20.94 16.38
CA GLY A 121 -7.51 -21.00 17.43
C GLY A 121 -7.41 -22.29 18.25
N SER A 122 -7.66 -22.22 19.56
CA SER A 122 -7.78 -23.39 20.42
C SER A 122 -9.26 -23.65 20.75
N ASN A 123 -9.96 -24.29 19.82
CA ASN A 123 -11.36 -24.69 20.01
C ASN A 123 -11.44 -26.20 20.20
N GLU A 124 -11.38 -26.63 21.46
CA GLU A 124 -11.39 -28.03 21.87
C GLU A 124 -12.50 -28.29 22.89
N SER A 125 -13.08 -29.49 22.88
CA SER A 125 -14.03 -29.95 23.89
C SER A 125 -13.80 -31.43 24.14
N ALA A 126 -13.65 -31.80 25.42
CA ALA A 126 -13.47 -33.20 25.84
C ALA A 126 -12.37 -33.95 25.05
N GLY A 127 -11.20 -33.33 24.84
CA GLY A 127 -10.09 -33.96 24.11
C GLY A 127 -10.19 -33.88 22.59
N ARG A 128 -11.27 -33.31 22.03
CA ARG A 128 -11.50 -33.25 20.57
C ARG A 128 -11.40 -31.83 20.05
N VAL A 129 -10.42 -31.61 19.16
CA VAL A 129 -10.27 -30.35 18.41
C VAL A 129 -11.44 -30.19 17.45
N LYS A 130 -12.22 -29.14 17.66
CA LYS A 130 -13.34 -28.74 16.79
C LYS A 130 -12.86 -27.84 15.65
N SER A 131 -11.93 -26.93 15.93
CA SER A 131 -11.36 -26.02 14.93
C SER A 131 -10.03 -25.44 15.38
N SER A 132 -9.11 -25.24 14.44
CA SER A 132 -7.83 -24.55 14.62
C SER A 132 -7.74 -23.25 13.82
N LYS A 133 -8.86 -22.76 13.26
CA LYS A 133 -8.86 -21.53 12.46
C LYS A 133 -8.38 -20.34 13.29
N THR A 134 -7.56 -19.49 12.67
CA THR A 134 -7.15 -18.23 13.30
C THR A 134 -8.39 -17.37 13.56
N MET A 135 -8.39 -16.65 14.69
CA MET A 135 -9.44 -15.70 14.99
C MET A 135 -9.33 -14.46 14.09
N ALA A 136 -10.40 -13.65 14.03
CA ALA A 136 -10.40 -12.41 13.28
C ALA A 136 -9.27 -11.46 13.74
N GLY A 137 -9.10 -11.34 15.07
CA GLY A 137 -8.06 -10.51 15.69
C GLY A 137 -8.13 -9.04 15.27
N ASN A 138 -7.03 -8.33 15.48
CA ASN A 138 -6.86 -6.99 14.93
C ASN A 138 -6.54 -7.07 13.42
N LYS A 139 -7.49 -6.64 12.57
CA LYS A 139 -7.39 -6.75 11.11
C LYS A 139 -6.21 -5.96 10.51
N TYR A 140 -5.85 -4.81 11.07
CA TYR A 140 -4.79 -3.95 10.55
C TYR A 140 -3.42 -4.51 10.92
N LEU A 141 -3.26 -4.89 12.20
CA LEU A 141 -2.06 -5.55 12.69
C LEU A 141 -1.80 -6.87 11.96
N LYS A 142 -2.83 -7.70 11.78
CA LYS A 142 -2.74 -8.97 11.06
C LYS A 142 -2.31 -8.78 9.60
N ALA A 143 -2.85 -7.76 8.92
CA ALA A 143 -2.47 -7.43 7.55
C ALA A 143 -1.02 -6.94 7.46
N ALA A 144 -0.60 -6.06 8.37
CA ALA A 144 0.76 -5.56 8.44
C ALA A 144 1.79 -6.67 8.68
N LEU A 145 1.49 -7.60 9.61
CA LEU A 145 2.31 -8.78 9.86
C LEU A 145 2.38 -9.72 8.65
N GLY A 146 1.28 -9.87 7.90
CA GLY A 146 1.27 -10.63 6.65
C GLY A 146 2.16 -10.00 5.56
N ILE A 147 2.11 -8.68 5.41
CA ILE A 147 3.01 -7.94 4.50
C ILE A 147 4.46 -8.13 4.93
N ALA A 148 4.75 -8.01 6.23
CA ALA A 148 6.09 -8.18 6.75
C ALA A 148 6.65 -9.59 6.50
N ALA A 149 5.84 -10.62 6.76
CA ALA A 149 6.21 -12.01 6.53
C ALA A 149 6.49 -12.28 5.04
N LEU A 150 5.65 -11.76 4.14
CA LEU A 150 5.86 -11.90 2.69
C LEU A 150 7.13 -11.18 2.25
N ALA A 151 7.33 -9.94 2.69
CA ALA A 151 8.52 -9.17 2.36
C ALA A 151 9.80 -9.86 2.88
N ALA A 152 9.79 -10.37 4.10
CA ALA A 152 10.90 -11.13 4.67
C ALA A 152 11.23 -12.39 3.85
N SER A 153 10.20 -13.11 3.36
CA SER A 153 10.40 -14.32 2.54
C SER A 153 11.08 -14.07 1.19
N HIS A 154 10.98 -12.84 0.67
CA HIS A 154 11.63 -12.40 -0.56
C HIS A 154 12.95 -11.67 -0.32
N SER A 155 13.31 -11.40 0.93
CA SER A 155 14.55 -10.72 1.33
C SER A 155 15.69 -11.70 1.57
N GLY A 156 15.62 -12.90 0.99
CA GLY A 156 16.61 -13.96 1.18
C GLY A 156 18.02 -13.58 0.75
N GLU A 157 18.98 -13.99 1.61
CA GLU A 157 20.36 -14.37 1.28
C GLU A 157 20.45 -15.27 0.03
#